data_AF-A0A9E5KRP1-F1
#
_entry.id   AF-A0A9E5KRP1-F1
#
_cell.length_a   1.000
_cell.length_b   1.000
_cell.length_c   1.000
_cell.angle_alpha   90.00
_cell.angle_beta   90.00
_cell.angle_gamma   90.00
#
_symmetry.space_group_name_H-M   'P 1'
#
loop_
_entity.id
_entity.type
_entity.pdbx_description
1 polymer ?
#
loop_
_entity_poly.entity_id
_entity_poly.type
_entity_poly.pdbx_seq_one_letter_code
_entity_poly.pdbx_strand_id
1 'polypeptide(L)'
;MLKELKLSHDADGEKRKALTVEQQNLLFAFLSEHEQYHHWYPVFYIMCNTGMRVGEITGLRWRDVDLDEKLISVNHTLVYYNHRDEKGCYFSINTPKTKAGERTIPMTDEVKAAFIMEREYQYEAQIQSVGRVDGYDDFIFVNKDGNVQNQGALNKALKRIIRDCNCEVLERDGVDSNPVLLPNFSCHHLRHTFATRLCEWGINLKVIQDVLGHADVSTTMNIYVDVTNDLKKKELNSFSEYLNNNLTNKPEITTEQLNTAIANAVQQVRTNLLKFSEKYKYSNSENNFYEASEIVEWTTGFWTGEVWLAYENSGDELFKETALKQVDSFLNRIENHIDTNHHDMGFLYSPSCVAAYKLTGSETAKKAALLAADNLISRFQEKGQFIQAWGELGAEDNYRLIIDCLLNLPLLYWATDVTGDAKYADIAQRHITTALKLVMRRDSSTFHTYFFDKATGEPTRGVTAQGYRDGSAWARGQAWGIYGVALGYKYVRDPEYVEIFEKVTDFFIEHLPENLVPYWDFDFTDGSDEPRDSSSSAIAACGMLEMAKYLPAEKAEYYTKIAKQLVAALVTHCAVSDPKISNGQLLHGTYARKSDFNTVRNRGVDECNTWGDYYYFEALTRLVTDWKVYW
;
A
#
# COMPACT_ATOMS: atom_id res chain seq x y z
N MET A 1 -17.21 -1.44 -47.24
CA MET A 1 -18.41 -2.30 -47.12
C MET A 1 -18.36 -3.35 -46.01
N LEU A 2 -17.59 -4.44 -46.06
CA LEU A 2 -17.56 -5.46 -44.96
C LEU A 2 -16.84 -4.99 -43.67
N LYS A 3 -15.97 -3.98 -43.76
CA LYS A 3 -15.27 -3.38 -42.60
C LYS A 3 -16.10 -2.31 -41.89
N GLU A 4 -17.02 -1.66 -42.61
CA GLU A 4 -17.94 -0.66 -42.05
C GLU A 4 -19.17 -1.30 -41.41
N LEU A 5 -19.62 -2.45 -41.91
CA LEU A 5 -20.68 -3.27 -41.27
C LEU A 5 -20.26 -3.88 -39.92
N LYS A 6 -18.95 -4.02 -39.66
CA LYS A 6 -18.43 -4.40 -38.34
C LYS A 6 -18.44 -3.25 -37.34
N LEU A 7 -18.20 -2.02 -37.82
CA LEU A 7 -18.21 -0.81 -36.98
C LEU A 7 -19.64 -0.35 -36.63
N SER A 8 -20.65 -0.75 -37.41
CA SER A 8 -22.06 -0.45 -37.12
C SER A 8 -22.78 -1.51 -36.27
N HIS A 9 -22.13 -2.61 -35.88
CA HIS A 9 -22.69 -3.61 -34.95
C HIS A 9 -22.08 -3.56 -33.55
N ASP A 10 -21.00 -2.78 -33.35
CA ASP A 10 -20.40 -2.53 -32.03
C ASP A 10 -20.97 -1.28 -31.33
N ALA A 11 -22.00 -0.66 -31.90
CA ALA A 11 -22.68 0.52 -31.36
C ALA A 11 -24.03 0.16 -30.69
N ASP A 12 -24.06 -0.86 -29.84
CA ASP A 12 -24.86 -0.97 -28.59
C ASP A 12 -24.69 -2.36 -27.92
N GLY A 13 -23.45 -2.84 -27.78
CA GLY A 13 -23.19 -4.11 -27.10
C GLY A 13 -23.27 -3.95 -25.59
N GLU A 14 -24.37 -4.37 -24.96
CA GLU A 14 -24.44 -4.53 -23.50
C GLU A 14 -23.16 -5.22 -22.99
N LYS A 15 -22.39 -4.50 -22.16
CA LYS A 15 -21.16 -5.02 -21.55
C LYS A 15 -21.45 -6.35 -20.84
N ARG A 16 -20.57 -7.35 -21.01
CA ARG A 16 -20.69 -8.68 -20.37
C ARG A 16 -20.61 -8.53 -18.85
N LYS A 17 -21.75 -8.46 -18.15
CA LYS A 17 -21.82 -8.34 -16.69
C LYS A 17 -21.65 -9.71 -16.01
N ALA A 18 -20.90 -9.72 -14.90
CA ALA A 18 -20.78 -10.87 -14.00
C ALA A 18 -22.07 -11.07 -13.19
N LEU A 19 -22.29 -12.30 -12.69
CA LEU A 19 -23.39 -12.59 -11.76
C LEU A 19 -23.11 -11.97 -10.39
N THR A 20 -24.10 -11.33 -9.78
CA THR A 20 -24.03 -10.88 -8.38
C THR A 20 -23.91 -12.07 -7.41
N VAL A 21 -23.52 -11.83 -6.16
CA VAL A 21 -23.44 -12.89 -5.13
C VAL A 21 -24.81 -13.54 -4.92
N GLU A 22 -25.86 -12.74 -4.86
CA GLU A 22 -27.25 -13.23 -4.73
C GLU A 22 -27.67 -14.11 -5.91
N GLN A 23 -27.30 -13.74 -7.14
CA GLN A 23 -27.58 -14.54 -8.34
C GLN A 23 -26.78 -15.85 -8.37
N GLN A 24 -25.53 -15.85 -7.89
CA GLN A 24 -24.73 -17.08 -7.78
C GLN A 24 -25.35 -18.03 -6.76
N ASN A 25 -25.71 -17.51 -5.59
CA ASN A 25 -26.35 -18.29 -4.54
C ASN A 25 -27.68 -18.87 -5.02
N LEU A 26 -28.49 -18.08 -5.73
CA LEU A 26 -29.74 -18.53 -6.33
C LEU A 26 -29.51 -19.67 -7.33
N LEU A 27 -28.55 -19.52 -8.25
CA LEU A 27 -28.24 -20.55 -9.24
C LEU A 27 -27.83 -21.87 -8.57
N PHE A 28 -26.94 -21.82 -7.59
CA PHE A 28 -26.43 -23.03 -6.95
C PHE A 28 -27.43 -23.67 -6.00
N ALA A 29 -28.24 -22.89 -5.28
CA ALA A 29 -29.35 -23.42 -4.49
C ALA A 29 -30.35 -24.17 -5.37
N PHE A 30 -30.76 -23.55 -6.48
CA PHE A 30 -31.68 -24.18 -7.45
C PHE A 30 -31.10 -25.47 -8.02
N LEU A 31 -29.82 -25.47 -8.43
CA LEU A 31 -29.16 -26.67 -8.93
C LEU A 31 -29.02 -27.75 -7.86
N SER A 32 -28.76 -27.40 -6.59
CA SER A 32 -28.63 -28.40 -5.53
C SER A 32 -29.96 -29.05 -5.14
N GLU A 33 -31.07 -28.30 -5.19
CA GLU A 33 -32.37 -28.74 -4.67
C GLU A 33 -33.26 -29.39 -5.75
N HIS A 34 -33.09 -29.01 -7.02
CA HIS A 34 -34.00 -29.43 -8.09
C HIS A 34 -33.56 -30.77 -8.73
N GLU A 35 -34.33 -31.84 -8.51
CA GLU A 35 -34.02 -33.22 -8.96
C GLU A 35 -33.59 -33.32 -10.43
N GLN A 36 -34.33 -32.66 -11.33
CA GLN A 36 -34.03 -32.69 -12.77
C GLN A 36 -32.67 -32.07 -13.13
N TYR A 37 -32.20 -31.07 -12.39
CA TYR A 37 -31.02 -30.27 -12.74
C TYR A 37 -29.81 -30.55 -11.86
N HIS A 38 -29.97 -31.34 -10.78
CA HIS A 38 -28.93 -31.68 -9.83
C HIS A 38 -27.64 -32.22 -10.48
N HIS A 39 -27.77 -33.08 -11.49
CA HIS A 39 -26.62 -33.60 -12.24
C HIS A 39 -25.79 -32.54 -12.99
N TRP A 40 -26.32 -31.32 -13.20
CA TRP A 40 -25.54 -30.21 -13.76
C TRP A 40 -24.81 -29.37 -12.70
N TYR A 41 -25.07 -29.58 -11.42
CA TYR A 41 -24.46 -28.82 -10.33
C TYR A 41 -22.92 -28.88 -10.39
N PRO A 42 -22.27 -30.07 -10.47
CA PRO A 42 -20.82 -30.16 -10.43
C PRO A 42 -20.13 -29.32 -11.51
N VAL A 43 -20.57 -29.47 -12.77
CA VAL A 43 -19.91 -28.79 -13.90
C VAL A 43 -20.03 -27.27 -13.80
N PHE A 44 -21.20 -26.73 -13.46
CA PHE A 44 -21.38 -25.27 -13.37
C PHE A 44 -20.73 -24.70 -12.12
N TYR A 45 -20.72 -25.43 -11.01
CA TYR A 45 -20.05 -25.03 -9.78
C TYR A 45 -18.54 -24.91 -10.00
N ILE A 46 -17.92 -25.93 -10.60
CA ILE A 46 -16.49 -25.93 -10.90
C ILE A 46 -16.16 -24.80 -11.89
N MET A 47 -16.97 -24.58 -12.94
CA MET A 47 -16.76 -23.48 -13.88
C MET A 47 -16.75 -22.10 -13.21
N CYS A 48 -17.66 -21.87 -12.27
CA CYS A 48 -17.79 -20.58 -11.58
C CYS A 48 -16.72 -20.36 -10.51
N ASN A 49 -16.06 -21.41 -10.03
CA ASN A 49 -15.10 -21.36 -8.93
C ASN A 49 -13.65 -21.71 -9.31
N THR A 50 -13.38 -21.98 -10.60
CA THR A 50 -12.01 -22.24 -11.10
C THR A 50 -11.62 -21.33 -12.25
N GLY A 51 -12.58 -20.62 -12.85
CA GLY A 51 -12.34 -19.72 -13.98
C GLY A 51 -11.89 -20.42 -15.26
N MET A 52 -11.98 -21.74 -15.36
CA MET A 52 -11.60 -22.48 -16.56
C MET A 52 -12.50 -22.14 -17.74
N ARG A 53 -11.95 -22.20 -18.96
CA ARG A 53 -12.72 -22.04 -20.20
C ARG A 53 -13.61 -23.27 -20.41
N VAL A 54 -14.75 -23.08 -21.08
CA VAL A 54 -15.69 -24.19 -21.35
C VAL A 54 -15.05 -25.37 -22.10
N GLY A 55 -14.11 -25.10 -23.01
CA GLY A 55 -13.35 -26.16 -23.69
C GLY A 55 -12.31 -26.85 -22.79
N GLU A 56 -11.78 -26.17 -21.78
CA GLU A 56 -10.87 -26.76 -20.79
C GLU A 56 -11.66 -27.68 -19.85
N ILE A 57 -12.87 -27.28 -19.44
CA ILE A 57 -13.74 -28.09 -18.58
C ILE A 57 -14.28 -29.32 -19.30
N THR A 58 -14.79 -29.16 -20.52
CA THR A 58 -15.30 -30.30 -21.31
C THR A 58 -14.20 -31.25 -21.79
N GLY A 59 -12.94 -30.81 -21.79
CA GLY A 59 -11.78 -31.65 -22.06
C GLY A 59 -11.15 -32.27 -20.81
N LEU A 60 -11.50 -31.82 -19.60
CA LEU A 60 -10.81 -32.23 -18.37
C LEU A 60 -10.93 -33.74 -18.12
N ARG A 61 -9.83 -34.39 -17.73
CA ARG A 61 -9.77 -35.83 -17.42
C ARG A 61 -9.56 -36.08 -15.94
N TRP A 62 -9.94 -37.26 -15.46
CA TRP A 62 -9.73 -37.63 -14.05
C TRP A 62 -8.25 -37.58 -13.63
N ARG A 63 -7.34 -37.87 -14.57
CA ARG A 63 -5.88 -37.81 -14.35
C ARG A 63 -5.32 -36.39 -14.25
N ASP A 64 -6.08 -35.38 -14.65
CA ASP A 64 -5.68 -33.98 -14.57
C ASP A 64 -6.08 -33.34 -13.21
N VAL A 65 -6.80 -34.08 -12.34
CA VAL A 65 -7.32 -33.61 -11.06
C VAL A 65 -6.67 -34.38 -9.92
N ASP A 66 -5.86 -33.69 -9.11
CA ASP A 66 -5.28 -34.24 -7.89
C ASP A 66 -6.17 -33.85 -6.68
N LEU A 67 -6.96 -34.81 -6.19
CA LEU A 67 -7.87 -34.60 -5.07
C LEU A 67 -7.14 -34.53 -3.72
N ASP A 68 -5.92 -35.05 -3.62
CA ASP A 68 -5.15 -35.09 -2.38
C ASP A 68 -4.42 -33.76 -2.18
N GLU A 69 -3.70 -33.30 -3.22
CA GLU A 69 -3.01 -32.01 -3.22
C GLU A 69 -3.93 -30.81 -3.55
N LYS A 70 -5.20 -31.09 -3.92
CA LYS A 70 -6.20 -30.07 -4.31
C LYS A 70 -5.76 -29.21 -5.50
N LEU A 71 -5.22 -29.85 -6.55
CA LEU A 71 -4.71 -29.16 -7.74
C LEU A 71 -5.40 -29.66 -9.03
N ILE A 72 -5.71 -28.74 -9.93
CA ILE A 72 -6.24 -29.02 -11.28
C ILE A 72 -5.18 -28.63 -12.31
N SER A 73 -4.73 -29.58 -13.13
CA SER A 73 -3.80 -29.34 -14.24
C SER A 73 -4.57 -29.01 -15.51
N VAL A 74 -4.46 -27.77 -15.99
CA VAL A 74 -5.05 -27.34 -17.26
C VAL A 74 -3.98 -27.37 -18.34
N ASN A 75 -3.96 -28.44 -19.14
CA ASN A 75 -2.92 -28.68 -20.15
C ASN A 75 -3.45 -28.85 -21.59
N HIS A 76 -4.76 -28.79 -21.80
CA HIS A 76 -5.37 -28.90 -23.14
C HIS A 76 -6.78 -28.30 -23.18
N THR A 77 -7.38 -28.19 -24.37
CA THR A 77 -8.73 -27.66 -24.58
C THR A 77 -9.45 -28.47 -25.65
N LEU A 78 -10.67 -28.93 -25.34
CA LEU A 78 -11.55 -29.59 -26.29
C LEU A 78 -12.23 -28.54 -27.20
N VAL A 79 -12.07 -28.70 -28.50
CA VAL A 79 -12.66 -27.83 -29.53
C VAL A 79 -13.56 -28.65 -30.44
N TYR A 80 -14.74 -28.10 -30.74
CA TYR A 80 -15.69 -28.68 -31.68
C TYR A 80 -15.63 -27.92 -33.00
N TYR A 81 -15.24 -28.60 -34.07
CA TYR A 81 -15.21 -28.04 -35.42
C TYR A 81 -16.49 -28.43 -36.17
N ASN A 82 -17.15 -27.42 -36.75
CA ASN A 82 -18.31 -27.59 -37.60
C ASN A 82 -17.98 -26.98 -38.98
N HIS A 83 -17.48 -27.83 -39.88
CA HIS A 83 -17.18 -27.43 -41.25
C HIS A 83 -18.40 -27.69 -42.14
N ARG A 84 -18.76 -26.71 -42.98
CA ARG A 84 -19.82 -26.87 -44.01
C ARG A 84 -19.33 -27.66 -45.25
N ASP A 85 -18.13 -28.21 -45.19
CA ASP A 85 -17.44 -28.92 -46.27
C ASP A 85 -17.39 -30.44 -45.98
N GLU A 86 -16.79 -31.25 -46.87
CA GLU A 86 -16.73 -32.72 -46.80
C GLU A 86 -16.14 -33.32 -45.50
N LYS A 87 -15.51 -32.51 -44.63
CA LYS A 87 -14.88 -32.93 -43.36
C LYS A 87 -15.86 -33.14 -42.19
N GLY A 88 -17.12 -32.71 -42.32
CA GLY A 88 -18.16 -32.92 -41.30
C GLY A 88 -17.91 -32.26 -39.95
N CYS A 89 -18.60 -32.74 -38.91
CA CYS A 89 -18.48 -32.27 -37.53
C CYS A 89 -17.62 -33.22 -36.70
N TYR A 90 -16.57 -32.71 -36.04
CA TYR A 90 -15.71 -33.53 -35.18
C TYR A 90 -15.13 -32.75 -34.00
N PHE A 91 -14.69 -33.48 -32.98
CA PHE A 91 -13.97 -32.94 -31.84
C PHE A 91 -12.47 -33.07 -32.05
N SER A 92 -11.70 -32.12 -31.54
CA SER A 92 -10.24 -32.18 -31.53
C SER A 92 -9.68 -31.51 -30.28
N ILE A 93 -8.51 -32.00 -29.84
CA ILE A 93 -7.79 -31.48 -28.68
C ILE A 93 -6.73 -30.49 -29.15
N ASN A 94 -6.87 -29.24 -28.73
CA ASN A 94 -5.83 -28.24 -28.91
C ASN A 94 -4.96 -28.19 -27.66
N THR A 95 -3.67 -28.49 -27.79
CA THR A 95 -2.69 -28.24 -26.74
C THR A 95 -2.16 -26.80 -26.84
N PRO A 96 -1.88 -26.13 -25.71
CA PRO A 96 -1.31 -24.79 -25.73
C PRO A 96 0.06 -24.78 -26.43
N LYS A 97 0.28 -23.87 -27.38
CA LYS A 97 1.56 -23.75 -28.12
C LYS A 97 2.71 -23.15 -27.28
N THR A 98 2.46 -22.77 -26.03
CA THR A 98 3.39 -22.02 -25.16
C THR A 98 3.26 -22.46 -23.70
N LYS A 99 4.37 -22.45 -22.94
CA LYS A 99 4.41 -22.79 -21.49
C LYS A 99 3.41 -22.01 -20.62
N ALA A 100 3.00 -20.81 -21.03
CA ALA A 100 2.04 -19.98 -20.29
C ALA A 100 0.57 -20.47 -20.38
N GLY A 101 0.26 -21.43 -21.26
CA GLY A 101 -1.08 -22.00 -21.38
C GLY A 101 -1.29 -23.26 -20.56
N GLU A 102 -0.20 -23.88 -20.08
CA GLU A 102 -0.22 -24.96 -19.09
C GLU A 102 -0.19 -24.31 -17.70
N ARG A 103 -1.22 -24.55 -16.89
CA ARG A 103 -1.32 -23.96 -15.56
C ARG A 103 -1.92 -24.92 -14.56
N THR A 104 -1.61 -24.69 -13.29
CA THR A 104 -2.21 -25.41 -12.18
C THR A 104 -3.15 -24.47 -11.44
N ILE A 105 -4.39 -24.90 -11.22
CA ILE A 105 -5.39 -24.14 -10.49
C ILE A 105 -5.59 -24.82 -9.12
N PRO A 106 -5.33 -24.14 -7.99
CA PRO A 106 -5.68 -24.67 -6.68
C PRO A 106 -7.20 -24.71 -6.53
N MET A 107 -7.72 -25.78 -5.92
CA MET A 107 -9.16 -25.96 -5.71
C MET A 107 -9.53 -25.90 -4.23
N THR A 108 -10.73 -25.36 -3.94
CA THR A 108 -11.27 -25.35 -2.57
C THR A 108 -11.89 -26.71 -2.22
N ASP A 109 -12.23 -26.91 -0.95
CA ASP A 109 -12.88 -28.14 -0.49
C ASP A 109 -14.25 -28.36 -1.15
N GLU A 110 -14.97 -27.27 -1.48
CA GLU A 110 -16.25 -27.32 -2.16
C GLU A 110 -16.09 -27.71 -3.63
N VAL A 111 -15.04 -27.22 -4.30
CA VAL A 111 -14.71 -27.64 -5.68
C VAL A 111 -14.31 -29.12 -5.71
N LYS A 112 -13.55 -29.57 -4.71
CA LYS A 112 -13.23 -30.99 -4.51
C LYS A 112 -14.50 -31.81 -4.30
N ALA A 113 -15.43 -31.35 -3.46
CA ALA A 113 -16.71 -32.00 -3.23
C ALA A 113 -17.55 -32.11 -4.52
N ALA A 114 -17.55 -31.08 -5.36
CA ALA A 114 -18.21 -31.12 -6.67
C ALA A 114 -17.62 -32.19 -7.60
N PHE A 115 -16.29 -32.38 -7.64
CA PHE A 115 -15.68 -33.48 -8.39
C PHE A 115 -16.06 -34.85 -7.86
N ILE A 116 -16.16 -35.00 -6.53
CA ILE A 116 -16.59 -36.26 -5.90
C ILE A 116 -18.04 -36.55 -6.27
N MET A 117 -18.91 -35.55 -6.19
CA MET A 117 -20.33 -35.66 -6.57
C MET A 117 -20.51 -36.12 -8.03
N GLU A 118 -19.72 -35.58 -8.96
CA GLU A 118 -19.74 -36.04 -10.36
C GLU A 118 -19.32 -37.51 -10.49
N ARG A 119 -18.31 -37.94 -9.72
CA ARG A 119 -17.82 -39.33 -9.73
C ARG A 119 -18.88 -40.30 -9.19
N GLU A 120 -19.53 -39.92 -8.10
CA GLU A 120 -20.62 -40.70 -7.49
C GLU A 120 -21.81 -40.82 -8.45
N TYR A 121 -22.22 -39.72 -9.07
CA TYR A 121 -23.27 -39.71 -10.08
C TYR A 121 -22.97 -40.66 -11.26
N GLN A 122 -21.74 -40.64 -11.79
CA GLN A 122 -21.34 -41.53 -12.88
C GLN A 122 -21.36 -43.00 -12.46
N TYR A 123 -20.93 -43.30 -11.24
CA TYR A 123 -20.96 -44.65 -10.69
C TYR A 123 -22.40 -45.17 -10.55
N GLU A 124 -23.29 -44.37 -9.97
CA GLU A 124 -24.71 -44.73 -9.79
C GLU A 124 -25.46 -44.88 -11.12
N ALA A 125 -25.19 -43.97 -12.06
CA ALA A 125 -25.80 -43.99 -13.39
C ALA A 125 -25.15 -44.99 -14.36
N GLN A 126 -24.11 -45.71 -13.93
CA GLN A 126 -23.31 -46.63 -14.74
C GLN A 126 -22.74 -45.99 -16.02
N ILE A 127 -22.39 -44.71 -15.92
CA ILE A 127 -21.79 -43.94 -17.02
C ILE A 127 -20.28 -44.07 -16.92
N GLN A 128 -19.63 -44.47 -18.02
CA GLN A 128 -18.18 -44.51 -18.14
C GLN A 128 -17.72 -43.74 -19.35
N SER A 129 -16.56 -43.08 -19.24
CA SER A 129 -15.95 -42.36 -20.34
C SER A 129 -15.45 -43.35 -21.41
N VAL A 130 -16.17 -43.43 -22.53
CA VAL A 130 -15.80 -44.26 -23.69
C VAL A 130 -15.27 -43.42 -24.85
N GLY A 131 -15.44 -42.10 -24.79
CA GLY A 131 -14.97 -41.18 -25.81
C GLY A 131 -13.44 -41.11 -25.85
N ARG A 132 -12.88 -41.22 -27.06
CA ARG A 132 -11.45 -40.97 -27.31
C ARG A 132 -11.30 -39.93 -28.42
N VAL A 133 -10.57 -38.85 -28.14
CA VAL A 133 -10.36 -37.73 -29.07
C VAL A 133 -8.86 -37.42 -29.12
N ASP A 134 -8.25 -37.50 -30.29
CA ASP A 134 -6.81 -37.20 -30.51
C ASP A 134 -5.86 -37.90 -29.51
N GLY A 135 -6.20 -39.12 -29.08
CA GLY A 135 -5.42 -39.90 -28.11
C GLY A 135 -5.69 -39.58 -26.64
N TYR A 136 -6.57 -38.64 -26.34
CA TYR A 136 -7.07 -38.34 -24.99
C TYR A 136 -8.33 -39.17 -24.70
N ASP A 137 -8.41 -39.72 -23.50
CA ASP A 137 -9.52 -40.50 -22.95
C ASP A 137 -9.75 -40.14 -21.47
N ASP A 138 -10.67 -40.83 -20.80
CA ASP A 138 -10.94 -40.67 -19.37
C ASP A 138 -11.44 -39.26 -18.96
N PHE A 139 -12.27 -38.68 -19.84
CA PHE A 139 -12.91 -37.38 -19.62
C PHE A 139 -13.87 -37.41 -18.43
N ILE A 140 -13.85 -36.35 -17.62
CA ILE A 140 -14.73 -36.18 -16.45
C ILE A 140 -16.15 -35.91 -16.92
N PHE A 141 -16.41 -34.81 -17.61
CA PHE A 141 -17.78 -34.45 -17.98
C PHE A 141 -18.19 -35.06 -19.32
N VAL A 142 -18.89 -36.19 -19.24
CA VAL A 142 -19.41 -36.93 -20.39
C VAL A 142 -20.93 -36.87 -20.49
N ASN A 143 -21.47 -37.19 -21.66
CA ASN A 143 -22.90 -37.36 -21.85
C ASN A 143 -23.36 -38.75 -21.37
N LYS A 144 -24.67 -38.99 -21.39
CA LYS A 144 -25.28 -40.27 -20.99
C LYS A 144 -24.76 -41.50 -21.74
N ASP A 145 -24.16 -41.30 -22.93
CA ASP A 145 -23.60 -42.35 -23.77
C ASP A 145 -22.06 -42.48 -23.55
N GLY A 146 -21.49 -41.78 -22.57
CA GLY A 146 -20.07 -41.81 -22.23
C GLY A 146 -19.15 -41.03 -23.17
N ASN A 147 -19.71 -40.21 -24.07
CA ASN A 147 -18.93 -39.37 -24.99
C ASN A 147 -18.74 -37.95 -24.45
N VAL A 148 -17.74 -37.23 -24.95
CA VAL A 148 -17.43 -35.86 -24.53
C VAL A 148 -18.61 -34.90 -24.67
N GLN A 149 -18.77 -34.02 -23.67
CA GLN A 149 -19.81 -32.98 -23.69
C GLN A 149 -19.46 -31.85 -24.69
N ASN A 150 -20.49 -31.35 -25.38
CA ASN A 150 -20.34 -30.19 -26.27
C ASN A 150 -20.64 -28.89 -25.51
N GLN A 151 -19.82 -27.85 -25.73
CA GLN A 151 -20.05 -26.50 -25.20
C GLN A 151 -21.47 -25.96 -25.53
N GLY A 152 -22.01 -26.29 -26.70
CA GLY A 152 -23.38 -25.94 -27.09
C GLY A 152 -24.46 -26.65 -26.27
N ALA A 153 -24.20 -27.86 -25.79
CA ALA A 153 -25.11 -28.60 -24.92
C ALA A 153 -25.17 -27.96 -23.53
N LEU A 154 -24.02 -27.59 -22.96
CA LEU A 154 -23.92 -26.86 -21.69
C LEU A 154 -24.69 -25.53 -21.74
N ASN A 155 -24.47 -24.72 -22.78
CA ASN A 155 -25.19 -23.45 -22.91
C ASN A 155 -26.71 -23.64 -23.11
N LYS A 156 -27.15 -24.73 -23.77
CA LYS A 156 -28.58 -25.06 -23.88
C LYS A 156 -29.17 -25.55 -22.55
N ALA A 157 -28.40 -26.29 -21.75
CA ALA A 157 -28.80 -26.66 -20.39
C ALA A 157 -28.95 -25.40 -19.53
N LEU A 158 -27.94 -24.53 -19.53
CA LEU A 158 -27.93 -23.29 -18.76
C LEU A 158 -29.12 -22.38 -19.09
N LYS A 159 -29.47 -22.22 -20.37
CA LYS A 159 -30.67 -21.46 -20.77
C LYS A 159 -31.98 -22.03 -20.22
N ARG A 160 -32.10 -23.37 -20.13
CA ARG A 160 -33.28 -24.02 -19.54
C ARG A 160 -33.33 -23.83 -18.04
N ILE A 161 -32.19 -24.00 -17.37
CA ILE A 161 -32.03 -23.76 -15.93
C ILE A 161 -32.40 -22.31 -15.57
N ILE A 162 -31.88 -21.32 -16.30
CA ILE A 162 -32.20 -19.89 -16.07
C ILE A 162 -33.71 -19.65 -16.20
N ARG A 163 -34.34 -20.17 -17.26
CA ARG A 163 -35.77 -20.01 -17.50
C ARG A 163 -36.57 -20.62 -16.34
N ASP A 164 -36.30 -21.86 -15.99
CA ASP A 164 -37.10 -22.61 -15.01
C ASP A 164 -36.91 -22.04 -13.59
N CYS A 165 -35.66 -21.71 -13.22
CA CYS A 165 -35.35 -21.03 -11.95
C CYS A 165 -36.09 -19.69 -11.83
N ASN A 166 -36.06 -18.86 -12.87
CA ASN A 166 -36.76 -17.58 -12.84
C ASN A 166 -38.30 -17.75 -12.78
N CYS A 167 -38.84 -18.78 -13.44
CA CYS A 167 -40.27 -19.10 -13.33
C CYS A 167 -40.64 -19.45 -11.88
N GLU A 168 -39.88 -20.32 -11.22
CA GLU A 168 -40.14 -20.71 -9.83
C GLU A 168 -40.01 -19.53 -8.85
N VAL A 169 -38.98 -18.69 -9.02
CA VAL A 169 -38.81 -17.49 -8.19
C VAL A 169 -39.99 -16.53 -8.35
N LEU A 170 -40.45 -16.31 -9.59
CA LEU A 170 -41.60 -15.45 -9.86
C LEU A 170 -42.92 -16.03 -9.35
N GLU A 171 -43.09 -17.35 -9.39
CA GLU A 171 -44.26 -18.04 -8.82
C GLU A 171 -44.27 -17.96 -7.29
N ARG A 172 -43.11 -18.07 -6.64
CA ARG A 172 -42.98 -18.01 -5.18
C ARG A 172 -43.12 -16.60 -4.62
N ASP A 173 -42.41 -15.64 -5.20
CA ASP A 173 -42.23 -14.31 -4.62
C ASP A 173 -43.20 -13.27 -5.22
N GLY A 174 -43.88 -13.60 -6.32
CA GLY A 174 -44.80 -12.71 -7.03
C GLY A 174 -44.10 -11.62 -7.86
N VAL A 175 -44.71 -11.22 -8.98
CA VAL A 175 -44.10 -10.29 -9.95
C VAL A 175 -43.83 -8.90 -9.35
N ASP A 176 -44.64 -8.47 -8.38
CA ASP A 176 -44.57 -7.12 -7.80
C ASP A 176 -43.52 -6.97 -6.68
N SER A 177 -42.88 -8.06 -6.24
CA SER A 177 -41.88 -8.03 -5.15
C SER A 177 -40.46 -7.68 -5.60
N ASN A 178 -40.24 -7.49 -6.90
CA ASN A 178 -38.94 -7.28 -7.52
C ASN A 178 -37.88 -8.30 -7.06
N PRO A 179 -38.13 -9.62 -7.24
CA PRO A 179 -37.25 -10.66 -6.73
C PRO A 179 -35.93 -10.71 -7.50
N VAL A 180 -34.90 -11.30 -6.90
CA VAL A 180 -33.61 -11.54 -7.57
C VAL A 180 -33.79 -12.60 -8.65
N LEU A 181 -33.56 -12.24 -9.91
CA LEU A 181 -33.63 -13.15 -11.05
C LEU A 181 -32.26 -13.38 -11.68
N LEU A 182 -32.10 -14.57 -12.28
CA LEU A 182 -30.93 -14.89 -13.08
C LEU A 182 -30.99 -14.15 -14.42
N PRO A 183 -29.94 -13.43 -14.82
CA PRO A 183 -29.89 -12.78 -16.12
C PRO A 183 -29.71 -13.84 -17.22
N ASN A 184 -29.83 -13.45 -18.49
CA ASN A 184 -29.44 -14.32 -19.58
C ASN A 184 -27.91 -14.36 -19.70
N PHE A 185 -27.29 -15.50 -19.39
CA PHE A 185 -25.84 -15.66 -19.46
C PHE A 185 -25.42 -17.01 -20.06
N SER A 186 -24.12 -17.12 -20.36
CA SER A 186 -23.50 -18.29 -20.98
C SER A 186 -22.34 -18.79 -20.13
N CYS A 187 -21.77 -19.95 -20.46
CA CYS A 187 -20.59 -20.49 -19.76
C CYS A 187 -19.41 -19.51 -19.72
N HIS A 188 -19.28 -18.60 -20.70
CA HIS A 188 -18.25 -17.56 -20.68
C HIS A 188 -18.45 -16.56 -19.53
N HIS A 189 -19.68 -16.29 -19.15
CA HIS A 189 -20.00 -15.37 -18.05
C HIS A 189 -19.63 -15.97 -16.70
N LEU A 190 -19.74 -17.29 -16.50
CA LEU A 190 -19.30 -17.94 -15.26
C LEU A 190 -17.80 -17.74 -14.99
N ARG A 191 -16.97 -17.78 -16.04
CA ARG A 191 -15.55 -17.43 -15.93
C ARG A 191 -15.33 -15.95 -15.61
N HIS A 192 -16.09 -15.05 -16.22
CA HIS A 192 -16.04 -13.63 -15.89
C HIS A 192 -16.47 -13.36 -14.44
N THR A 193 -17.46 -14.11 -13.96
CA THR A 193 -17.93 -14.09 -12.57
C THR A 193 -16.82 -14.51 -11.61
N PHE A 194 -16.12 -15.61 -11.87
CA PHE A 194 -14.95 -16.00 -11.08
C PHE A 194 -13.88 -14.92 -11.02
N ALA A 195 -13.50 -14.38 -12.19
CA ALA A 195 -12.52 -13.30 -12.29
C ALA A 195 -12.95 -12.05 -11.49
N THR A 196 -14.24 -11.73 -11.52
CA THR A 196 -14.82 -10.61 -10.76
C THR A 196 -14.71 -10.84 -9.26
N ARG A 197 -15.02 -12.06 -8.77
CA ARG A 197 -14.90 -12.41 -7.34
C ARG A 197 -13.45 -12.35 -6.85
N LEU A 198 -12.49 -12.83 -7.65
CA LEU A 198 -11.07 -12.70 -7.30
C LEU A 198 -10.62 -11.23 -7.18
N CYS A 199 -11.11 -10.37 -8.08
CA CYS A 199 -10.83 -8.93 -8.01
C CYS A 199 -11.45 -8.28 -6.77
N GLU A 200 -12.68 -8.64 -6.41
CA GLU A 200 -13.34 -8.12 -5.22
C GLU A 200 -12.69 -8.58 -3.91
N TRP A 201 -12.06 -9.74 -3.89
CA TRP A 201 -11.27 -10.22 -2.76
C TRP A 201 -9.86 -9.63 -2.70
N GLY A 202 -9.51 -8.68 -3.58
CA GLY A 202 -8.23 -7.99 -3.56
C GLY A 202 -7.03 -8.85 -3.98
N ILE A 203 -7.27 -9.96 -4.69
CA ILE A 203 -6.19 -10.86 -5.12
C ILE A 203 -5.32 -10.17 -6.17
N ASN A 204 -3.99 -10.34 -6.05
CA ASN A 204 -3.01 -9.71 -6.94
C ASN A 204 -3.31 -10.00 -8.42
N LEU A 205 -3.30 -8.96 -9.26
CA LEU A 205 -3.64 -9.04 -10.69
C LEU A 205 -2.78 -10.04 -11.47
N LYS A 206 -1.52 -10.24 -11.07
CA LYS A 206 -0.62 -11.20 -11.71
C LYS A 206 -1.03 -12.65 -11.40
N VAL A 207 -1.49 -12.90 -10.18
CA VAL A 207 -2.04 -14.19 -9.76
C VAL A 207 -3.36 -14.46 -10.50
N ILE A 208 -4.25 -13.46 -10.60
CA ILE A 208 -5.49 -13.58 -11.38
C ILE A 208 -5.20 -13.88 -12.85
N GLN A 209 -4.20 -13.19 -13.44
CA GLN A 209 -3.78 -13.43 -14.84
C GLN A 209 -3.29 -14.87 -15.06
N ASP A 210 -2.51 -15.39 -14.10
CA ASP A 210 -1.94 -16.74 -14.14
C ASP A 210 -3.03 -17.81 -14.02
N VAL A 211 -3.89 -17.71 -13.01
CA VAL A 211 -5.02 -18.64 -12.77
C VAL A 211 -6.00 -18.66 -13.95
N LEU A 212 -6.23 -17.51 -14.60
CA LEU A 212 -7.09 -17.45 -15.78
C LEU A 212 -6.36 -17.87 -17.06
N GLY A 213 -5.03 -17.86 -17.11
CA GLY A 213 -4.26 -18.14 -18.33
C GLY A 213 -4.52 -17.11 -19.44
N HIS A 214 -4.48 -15.81 -19.10
CA HIS A 214 -4.60 -14.70 -20.06
C HIS A 214 -3.23 -14.28 -20.59
N ALA A 215 -2.99 -14.47 -21.89
CA ALA A 215 -1.75 -14.03 -22.54
C ALA A 215 -1.65 -12.50 -22.69
N ASP A 216 -2.79 -11.82 -22.84
CA ASP A 216 -2.89 -10.36 -22.92
C ASP A 216 -3.54 -9.77 -21.66
N VAL A 217 -2.85 -8.79 -21.06
CA VAL A 217 -3.25 -8.09 -19.83
C VAL A 217 -4.53 -7.26 -20.04
N SER A 218 -4.81 -6.83 -21.28
CA SER A 218 -5.98 -5.99 -21.62
C SER A 218 -7.32 -6.64 -21.25
N THR A 219 -7.41 -7.98 -21.36
CA THR A 219 -8.63 -8.73 -21.05
C THR A 219 -8.91 -8.74 -19.54
N THR A 220 -7.88 -8.84 -18.71
CA THR A 220 -8.00 -8.74 -17.25
C THR A 220 -8.27 -7.29 -16.82
N MET A 221 -7.68 -6.31 -17.50
CA MET A 221 -7.91 -4.87 -17.24
C MET A 221 -9.36 -4.44 -17.54
N ASN A 222 -10.02 -4.97 -18.56
CA ASN A 222 -11.42 -4.62 -18.83
C ASN A 222 -12.38 -5.12 -17.74
N ILE A 223 -12.11 -6.30 -17.17
CA ILE A 223 -12.86 -6.81 -16.01
C ILE A 223 -12.61 -5.90 -14.80
N TYR A 224 -11.36 -5.47 -14.61
CA TYR A 224 -10.97 -4.55 -13.55
C TYR A 224 -11.67 -3.18 -13.67
N VAL A 225 -11.82 -2.62 -14.88
CA VAL A 225 -12.47 -1.32 -15.11
C VAL A 225 -13.94 -1.31 -14.66
N ASP A 226 -14.71 -2.35 -15.00
CA ASP A 226 -16.13 -2.42 -14.60
C ASP A 226 -16.26 -2.65 -13.08
N VAL A 227 -15.38 -3.48 -12.50
CA VAL A 227 -15.32 -3.73 -11.06
C VAL A 227 -14.89 -2.47 -10.29
N THR A 228 -13.90 -1.71 -10.78
CA THR A 228 -13.42 -0.49 -10.11
C THR A 228 -14.48 0.59 -9.96
N ASN A 229 -15.53 0.65 -10.78
CA ASN A 229 -16.58 1.65 -10.58
C ASN A 229 -17.51 1.31 -9.40
N ASP A 230 -17.83 0.03 -9.21
CA ASP A 230 -18.64 -0.43 -8.08
C ASP A 230 -17.79 -0.56 -6.81
N LEU A 231 -16.53 -0.99 -6.93
CA LEU A 231 -15.55 -0.94 -5.84
C LEU A 231 -15.31 0.50 -5.40
N LYS A 232 -15.07 1.46 -6.32
CA LYS A 232 -14.94 2.88 -5.93
C LYS A 232 -16.13 3.38 -5.13
N LYS A 233 -17.36 3.03 -5.51
CA LYS A 233 -18.56 3.42 -4.75
C LYS A 233 -18.64 2.73 -3.39
N LYS A 234 -18.31 1.44 -3.31
CA LYS A 234 -18.33 0.68 -2.06
C LYS A 234 -17.21 1.12 -1.12
N GLU A 235 -16.00 1.34 -1.62
CA GLU A 235 -14.85 1.87 -0.89
C GLU A 235 -15.12 3.31 -0.44
N LEU A 236 -15.68 4.18 -1.27
CA LEU A 236 -16.07 5.55 -0.84
C LEU A 236 -17.17 5.53 0.23
N ASN A 237 -18.13 4.60 0.16
CA ASN A 237 -19.16 4.45 1.19
C ASN A 237 -18.60 3.85 2.48
N SER A 238 -17.74 2.82 2.38
CA SER A 238 -17.02 2.22 3.50
C SER A 238 -16.09 3.23 4.17
N PHE A 239 -15.43 4.08 3.38
CA PHE A 239 -14.62 5.21 3.85
C PHE A 239 -15.49 6.23 4.58
N SER A 240 -16.63 6.62 4.00
CA SER A 240 -17.57 7.52 4.66
C SER A 240 -18.11 6.93 5.97
N GLU A 241 -18.36 5.62 6.04
CA GLU A 241 -18.78 4.93 7.28
C GLU A 241 -17.63 4.81 8.28
N TYR A 242 -16.39 4.52 7.85
CA TYR A 242 -15.20 4.48 8.71
C TYR A 242 -14.90 5.87 9.31
N LEU A 243 -14.93 6.93 8.50
CA LEU A 243 -14.77 8.31 8.96
C LEU A 243 -15.83 8.68 10.02
N ASN A 244 -17.09 8.29 9.79
CA ASN A 244 -18.18 8.56 10.71
C ASN A 244 -18.08 7.74 12.01
N ASN A 245 -17.60 6.50 11.96
CA ASN A 245 -17.59 5.60 13.12
C ASN A 245 -16.29 5.67 13.95
N ASN A 246 -15.12 5.80 13.33
CA ASN A 246 -13.82 5.65 14.02
C ASN A 246 -13.11 6.97 14.36
N LEU A 247 -13.25 8.04 13.58
CA LEU A 247 -12.54 9.31 13.83
C LEU A 247 -13.45 10.41 14.37
N THR A 248 -14.72 10.43 13.98
CA THR A 248 -15.65 11.50 14.41
C THR A 248 -15.84 11.56 15.93
N ASN A 249 -15.71 10.42 16.63
CA ASN A 249 -15.92 10.31 18.09
C ASN A 249 -14.63 10.26 18.93
N LYS A 250 -13.43 10.33 18.32
CA LYS A 250 -12.16 10.28 19.06
C LYS A 250 -11.84 11.65 19.68
N PRO A 251 -11.34 11.71 20.92
CA PRO A 251 -11.05 12.97 21.58
C PRO A 251 -9.89 13.70 20.91
N GLU A 252 -10.05 15.00 20.68
CA GLU A 252 -8.94 15.91 20.39
C GLU A 252 -8.16 16.21 21.67
N ILE A 253 -6.87 16.55 21.53
CA ILE A 253 -6.06 16.96 22.68
C ILE A 253 -6.63 18.25 23.29
N THR A 254 -6.88 18.24 24.59
CA THR A 254 -7.36 19.43 25.30
C THR A 254 -6.20 20.39 25.58
N THR A 255 -6.51 21.69 25.78
CA THR A 255 -5.50 22.69 26.14
C THR A 255 -4.73 22.33 27.41
N GLU A 256 -5.39 21.71 28.40
CA GLU A 256 -4.76 21.26 29.64
C GLU A 256 -3.77 20.10 29.41
N GLN A 257 -4.17 19.10 28.63
CA GLN A 257 -3.28 18.01 28.23
C GLN A 257 -2.09 18.52 27.43
N LEU A 258 -2.33 19.44 26.48
CA LEU A 258 -1.29 20.04 25.65
C LEU A 258 -0.27 20.81 26.49
N ASN A 259 -0.73 21.66 27.41
CA ASN A 259 0.15 22.42 28.31
C ASN A 259 0.94 21.51 29.26
N THR A 260 0.35 20.41 29.72
CA THR A 260 1.03 19.42 30.55
C THR A 260 2.09 18.66 29.74
N ALA A 261 1.73 18.20 28.55
CA ALA A 261 2.61 17.47 27.65
C ALA A 261 3.85 18.30 27.27
N ILE A 262 3.67 19.59 26.94
CA ILE A 262 4.79 20.46 26.56
C ILE A 262 5.69 20.79 27.76
N ALA A 263 5.12 21.00 28.96
CA ALA A 263 5.89 21.20 30.17
C ALA A 263 6.74 19.96 30.53
N ASN A 264 6.15 18.76 30.37
CA ASN A 264 6.87 17.51 30.58
C ASN A 264 8.00 17.32 29.56
N ALA A 265 7.76 17.62 28.28
CA ALA A 265 8.79 17.58 27.23
C ALA A 265 9.98 18.49 27.57
N VAL A 266 9.73 19.76 27.92
CA VAL A 266 10.77 20.71 28.36
C VAL A 266 11.54 20.19 29.56
N GLN A 267 10.84 19.66 30.57
CA GLN A 267 11.46 19.13 31.78
C GLN A 267 12.32 17.89 31.49
N GLN A 268 11.87 17.02 30.59
CA GLN A 268 12.62 15.83 30.19
C GLN A 268 13.90 16.21 29.45
N VAL A 269 13.84 17.17 28.52
CA VAL A 269 15.03 17.72 27.84
C VAL A 269 16.01 18.30 28.86
N ARG A 270 15.53 19.07 29.85
CA ARG A 270 16.36 19.62 30.93
C ARG A 270 17.09 18.53 31.71
N THR A 271 16.38 17.49 32.14
CA THR A 271 17.00 16.37 32.88
C THR A 271 18.02 15.64 32.01
N ASN A 272 17.73 15.48 30.72
CA ASN A 272 18.62 14.83 29.75
C ASN A 272 19.90 15.63 29.47
N LEU A 273 19.91 16.97 29.58
CA LEU A 273 21.14 17.76 29.43
C LEU A 273 22.27 17.33 30.37
N LEU A 274 21.95 16.73 31.52
CA LEU A 274 22.95 16.20 32.46
C LEU A 274 23.82 15.09 31.83
N LYS A 275 23.26 14.29 30.92
CA LYS A 275 23.95 13.20 30.20
C LYS A 275 24.37 13.60 28.78
N PHE A 276 23.60 14.49 28.14
CA PHE A 276 23.70 14.77 26.70
C PHE A 276 23.96 16.25 26.35
N SER A 277 24.54 17.04 27.27
CA SER A 277 24.95 18.43 26.95
C SER A 277 26.11 18.45 25.96
N GLU A 278 27.12 17.60 26.16
CA GLU A 278 28.30 17.45 25.29
C GLU A 278 28.29 16.16 24.46
N LYS A 279 27.19 15.40 24.53
CA LYS A 279 26.96 14.13 23.83
C LYS A 279 25.58 14.15 23.18
N TYR A 280 25.28 13.11 22.42
CA TYR A 280 24.00 12.97 21.74
C TYR A 280 23.26 11.73 22.24
N LYS A 281 21.93 11.74 22.16
CA LYS A 281 21.16 10.49 22.29
C LYS A 281 21.51 9.59 21.11
N TYR A 282 21.74 8.30 21.35
CA TYR A 282 21.80 7.32 20.27
C TYR A 282 20.46 7.24 19.52
N SER A 283 20.43 6.65 18.32
CA SER A 283 19.25 6.69 17.42
C SER A 283 17.95 6.21 18.05
N ASN A 284 18.05 5.18 18.89
CA ASN A 284 16.98 4.55 19.63
C ASN A 284 17.44 4.27 21.06
N SER A 285 16.50 4.14 21.98
CA SER A 285 16.79 3.62 23.32
C SER A 285 17.04 2.12 23.32
N GLU A 286 17.61 1.64 24.42
CA GLU A 286 17.60 0.23 24.80
C GLU A 286 16.95 0.11 26.17
N ASN A 287 15.94 -0.76 26.29
CA ASN A 287 15.10 -0.88 27.48
C ASN A 287 14.49 0.47 27.89
N ASN A 288 14.07 1.27 26.92
CA ASN A 288 13.54 2.63 27.06
C ASN A 288 14.52 3.70 27.57
N PHE A 289 15.83 3.41 27.70
CA PHE A 289 16.83 4.43 28.02
C PHE A 289 17.82 4.67 26.87
N TYR A 290 17.96 5.92 26.46
CA TYR A 290 19.00 6.35 25.53
C TYR A 290 20.37 6.29 26.18
N GLU A 291 21.29 5.75 25.40
CA GLU A 291 22.72 5.83 25.67
C GLU A 291 23.36 7.04 25.01
N ALA A 292 24.46 7.49 25.62
CA ALA A 292 25.24 8.60 25.10
C ALA A 292 26.04 8.13 23.89
N SER A 293 25.98 8.91 22.81
CA SER A 293 26.68 8.69 21.57
C SER A 293 27.56 9.89 21.24
N GLU A 294 28.62 9.64 20.48
CA GLU A 294 29.30 10.69 19.73
C GLU A 294 28.39 11.23 18.60
N ILE A 295 28.84 12.28 17.91
CA ILE A 295 28.10 12.92 16.80
C ILE A 295 28.14 12.09 15.50
N VAL A 296 27.78 10.82 15.61
CA VAL A 296 27.62 9.85 14.52
C VAL A 296 26.14 9.51 14.35
N GLU A 297 25.78 8.76 13.32
CA GLU A 297 24.41 8.47 12.88
C GLU A 297 23.66 9.67 12.31
N TRP A 298 22.57 9.38 11.60
CA TRP A 298 21.73 10.35 10.90
C TRP A 298 20.77 11.12 11.82
N THR A 299 20.70 10.76 13.11
CA THR A 299 19.64 11.23 14.02
C THR A 299 20.06 12.29 15.03
N THR A 300 21.35 12.63 15.10
CA THR A 300 21.87 13.51 16.16
C THR A 300 21.33 14.94 16.09
N GLY A 301 20.88 15.38 14.91
CA GLY A 301 20.22 16.68 14.72
C GLY A 301 18.90 16.81 15.48
N PHE A 302 18.17 15.71 15.66
CA PHE A 302 16.89 15.71 16.37
C PHE A 302 17.06 16.05 17.86
N TRP A 303 18.11 15.55 18.50
CA TRP A 303 18.39 15.91 19.89
C TRP A 303 18.64 17.41 20.06
N THR A 304 19.48 18.01 19.21
CA THR A 304 19.69 19.47 19.23
C THR A 304 18.40 20.22 18.90
N GLY A 305 17.56 19.68 18.01
CA GLY A 305 16.23 20.18 17.73
C GLY A 305 15.31 20.19 18.96
N GLU A 306 15.31 19.12 19.76
CA GLU A 306 14.58 19.06 21.02
C GLU A 306 15.07 20.14 22.00
N VAL A 307 16.38 20.40 22.06
CA VAL A 307 16.97 21.47 22.90
C VAL A 307 16.51 22.85 22.42
N TRP A 308 16.47 23.11 21.10
CA TRP A 308 15.94 24.36 20.57
C TRP A 308 14.43 24.52 20.82
N LEU A 309 13.64 23.46 20.65
CA LEU A 309 12.21 23.48 20.99
C LEU A 309 12.00 23.75 22.49
N ALA A 310 12.86 23.20 23.36
CA ALA A 310 12.82 23.51 24.79
C ALA A 310 13.15 24.97 25.08
N TYR A 311 14.09 25.57 24.35
CA TYR A 311 14.38 27.01 24.45
C TYR A 311 13.16 27.85 24.05
N GLU A 312 12.56 27.61 22.89
CA GLU A 312 11.41 28.40 22.42
C GLU A 312 10.20 28.31 23.34
N ASN A 313 9.95 27.13 23.94
CA ASN A 313 8.81 26.91 24.82
C ASN A 313 9.03 27.29 26.29
N SER A 314 10.27 27.61 26.70
CA SER A 314 10.57 27.97 28.10
C SER A 314 11.26 29.33 28.28
N GLY A 315 11.93 29.83 27.24
CA GLY A 315 12.80 31.01 27.32
C GLY A 315 14.08 30.81 28.15
N ASP A 316 14.39 29.58 28.58
CA ASP A 316 15.57 29.32 29.42
C ASP A 316 16.86 29.30 28.60
N GLU A 317 17.73 30.27 28.86
CA GLU A 317 19.01 30.45 28.19
C GLU A 317 19.96 29.23 28.33
N LEU A 318 19.79 28.37 29.34
CA LEU A 318 20.54 27.11 29.45
C LEU A 318 20.42 26.25 28.18
N PHE A 319 19.21 26.16 27.63
CA PHE A 319 18.97 25.39 26.40
C PHE A 319 19.68 26.01 25.21
N LYS A 320 19.56 27.33 25.05
CA LYS A 320 20.22 28.07 23.97
C LYS A 320 21.75 27.97 24.05
N GLU A 321 22.33 28.15 25.23
CA GLU A 321 23.77 28.00 25.43
C GLU A 321 24.25 26.59 25.09
N THR A 322 23.47 25.57 25.46
CA THR A 322 23.81 24.17 25.15
C THR A 322 23.69 23.87 23.66
N ALA A 323 22.62 24.31 23.01
CA ALA A 323 22.42 24.10 21.58
C ALA A 323 23.48 24.82 20.73
N LEU A 324 23.90 26.03 21.13
CA LEU A 324 25.02 26.74 20.48
C LEU A 324 26.36 26.00 20.63
N LYS A 325 26.63 25.35 21.78
CA LYS A 325 27.81 24.48 21.92
C LYS A 325 27.73 23.26 20.99
N GLN A 326 26.55 22.68 20.83
CA GLN A 326 26.36 21.55 19.91
C GLN A 326 26.54 21.94 18.45
N VAL A 327 26.25 23.20 18.07
CA VAL A 327 26.54 23.72 16.71
C VAL A 327 28.03 23.62 16.38
N ASP A 328 28.93 23.88 17.34
CA ASP A 328 30.37 23.75 17.11
C ASP A 328 30.76 22.30 16.76
N SER A 329 30.12 21.32 17.41
CA SER A 329 30.30 19.90 17.08
C SER A 329 29.76 19.55 15.68
N PHE A 330 28.64 20.15 15.25
CA PHE A 330 28.12 19.99 13.88
C PHE A 330 29.03 20.64 12.83
N LEU A 331 29.59 21.82 13.11
CA LEU A 331 30.58 22.44 12.23
C LEU A 331 31.81 21.53 12.08
N ASN A 332 32.34 21.02 13.21
CA ASN A 332 33.45 20.08 13.19
C ASN A 332 33.10 18.79 12.42
N ARG A 333 31.87 18.29 12.55
CA ARG A 333 31.38 17.10 11.82
C ARG A 333 31.44 17.31 10.31
N ILE A 334 30.92 18.42 9.79
CA ILE A 334 30.90 18.66 8.34
C ILE A 334 32.27 19.01 7.77
N GLU A 335 33.09 19.78 8.49
CA GLU A 335 34.44 20.17 8.04
C GLU A 335 35.39 18.96 7.97
N ASN A 336 35.21 17.98 8.85
CA ASN A 336 36.04 16.77 8.89
C ASN A 336 35.37 15.54 8.28
N HIS A 337 34.21 15.72 7.63
CA HIS A 337 33.44 14.64 7.00
C HIS A 337 33.14 13.44 7.92
N ILE A 338 32.87 13.69 9.20
CA ILE A 338 32.60 12.64 10.20
C ILE A 338 31.18 12.11 9.96
N ASP A 339 31.09 10.91 9.38
CA ASP A 339 29.81 10.23 9.11
C ASP A 339 28.81 11.12 8.36
N THR A 340 29.21 11.63 7.20
CA THR A 340 28.39 12.55 6.36
C THR A 340 28.15 12.01 4.96
N ASN A 341 28.50 10.75 4.67
CA ASN A 341 28.39 10.16 3.34
C ASN A 341 26.99 9.55 3.07
N HIS A 342 25.95 10.36 3.26
CA HIS A 342 24.55 9.99 3.08
C HIS A 342 23.69 11.25 2.90
N HIS A 343 22.42 11.10 2.55
CA HIS A 343 21.53 12.23 2.23
C HIS A 343 20.89 12.93 3.43
N ASP A 344 21.07 12.44 4.66
CA ASP A 344 20.38 12.95 5.86
C ASP A 344 20.92 14.29 6.38
N MET A 345 21.53 15.09 5.52
CA MET A 345 22.09 16.37 5.89
C MET A 345 21.01 17.35 6.36
N GLY A 346 19.79 17.28 5.83
CA GLY A 346 18.69 18.10 6.34
C GLY A 346 18.23 17.67 7.73
N PHE A 347 18.07 16.36 8.00
CA PHE A 347 17.76 15.89 9.36
C PHE A 347 18.83 16.27 10.38
N LEU A 348 20.10 16.30 9.97
CA LEU A 348 21.20 16.67 10.86
C LEU A 348 21.30 18.18 11.08
N TYR A 349 21.24 18.99 10.01
CA TYR A 349 21.59 20.41 10.06
C TYR A 349 20.39 21.37 10.09
N SER A 350 19.20 20.95 9.64
CA SER A 350 17.99 21.79 9.74
C SER A 350 17.54 22.01 11.20
N PRO A 351 17.28 20.95 12.01
CA PRO A 351 16.87 21.14 13.39
C PRO A 351 17.99 21.60 14.32
N SER A 352 19.26 21.56 13.90
CA SER A 352 20.41 22.01 14.69
C SER A 352 20.91 23.40 14.28
N CYS A 353 21.50 23.51 13.09
CA CYS A 353 22.26 24.67 12.64
C CYS A 353 21.36 25.72 11.95
N VAL A 354 20.40 25.30 11.12
CA VAL A 354 19.41 26.23 10.54
C VAL A 354 18.55 26.81 11.65
N ALA A 355 18.10 25.99 12.60
CA ALA A 355 17.40 26.44 13.81
C ALA A 355 18.23 27.48 14.57
N ALA A 356 19.50 27.19 14.88
CA ALA A 356 20.39 28.11 15.56
C ALA A 356 20.55 29.44 14.81
N TYR A 357 20.73 29.42 13.48
CA TYR A 357 20.82 30.63 12.68
C TYR A 357 19.50 31.44 12.71
N LYS A 358 18.35 30.77 12.50
CA LYS A 358 17.03 31.42 12.52
C LYS A 358 16.73 32.08 13.87
N LEU A 359 17.13 31.45 14.98
CA LEU A 359 16.84 31.91 16.34
C LEU A 359 17.84 32.94 16.87
N THR A 360 19.12 32.85 16.48
CA THR A 360 20.19 33.64 17.12
C THR A 360 21.03 34.48 16.15
N GLY A 361 20.93 34.24 14.84
CA GLY A 361 21.80 34.84 13.83
C GLY A 361 23.23 34.28 13.84
N SER A 362 23.48 33.11 14.44
CA SER A 362 24.81 32.51 14.52
C SER A 362 25.43 32.23 13.14
N GLU A 363 26.49 32.98 12.79
CA GLU A 363 27.23 32.78 11.54
C GLU A 363 27.99 31.45 11.49
N THR A 364 28.41 30.92 12.64
CA THR A 364 28.96 29.56 12.76
C THR A 364 27.93 28.53 12.32
N ALA A 365 26.70 28.67 12.79
CA ALA A 365 25.60 27.77 12.42
C ALA A 365 25.25 27.90 10.93
N LYS A 366 25.20 29.14 10.41
CA LYS A 366 25.01 29.39 8.98
C LYS A 366 26.07 28.70 8.14
N LYS A 367 27.35 28.83 8.51
CA LYS A 367 28.47 28.18 7.84
C LYS A 367 28.30 26.65 7.83
N ALA A 368 28.02 26.05 8.98
CA ALA A 368 27.84 24.60 9.09
C ALA A 368 26.69 24.09 8.20
N ALA A 369 25.55 24.76 8.23
CA ALA A 369 24.38 24.39 7.41
C ALA A 369 24.63 24.56 5.90
N LEU A 370 25.37 25.60 5.48
CA LEU A 370 25.73 25.78 4.06
C LEU A 370 26.71 24.72 3.58
N LEU A 371 27.71 24.35 4.39
CA LEU A 371 28.60 23.22 4.08
C LEU A 371 27.83 21.90 3.97
N ALA A 372 26.80 21.71 4.81
CA ALA A 372 25.93 20.55 4.73
C ALA A 372 25.04 20.56 3.48
N ALA A 373 24.55 21.74 3.06
CA ALA A 373 23.81 21.89 1.81
C ALA A 373 24.70 21.57 0.60
N ASP A 374 25.95 22.04 0.58
CA ASP A 374 26.95 21.71 -0.44
C ASP A 374 27.24 20.21 -0.48
N ASN A 375 27.39 19.57 0.69
CA ASN A 375 27.55 18.13 0.78
C ASN A 375 26.33 17.37 0.23
N LEU A 376 25.11 17.80 0.56
CA LEU A 376 23.88 17.18 0.09
C LEU A 376 23.75 17.23 -1.44
N ILE A 377 23.98 18.40 -2.05
CA ILE A 377 23.89 18.53 -3.52
C ILE A 377 24.99 17.77 -4.26
N SER A 378 26.14 17.51 -3.61
CA SER A 378 27.20 16.67 -4.20
C SER A 378 26.74 15.24 -4.48
N ARG A 379 25.64 14.80 -3.85
CA ARG A 379 25.02 13.49 -4.07
C ARG A 379 23.97 13.48 -5.18
N PHE A 380 23.70 14.64 -5.81
CA PHE A 380 22.74 14.73 -6.91
C PHE A 380 23.22 13.97 -8.15
N GLN A 381 22.32 13.19 -8.70
CA GLN A 381 22.52 12.38 -9.89
C GLN A 381 21.76 13.00 -11.06
N GLU A 382 22.51 13.54 -12.02
CA GLU A 382 21.93 14.12 -13.24
C GLU A 382 21.14 13.07 -14.04
N LYS A 383 21.59 11.82 -14.05
CA LYS A 383 20.83 10.72 -14.65
C LYS A 383 19.81 10.21 -13.64
N GLY A 384 18.54 10.41 -13.95
CA GLY A 384 17.43 10.12 -13.06
C GLY A 384 16.99 11.31 -12.20
N GLN A 385 17.78 12.40 -12.14
CA GLN A 385 17.39 13.66 -11.48
C GLN A 385 16.97 13.47 -10.01
N PHE A 386 17.84 12.84 -9.21
CA PHE A 386 17.58 12.57 -7.79
C PHE A 386 18.85 12.69 -6.93
N ILE A 387 18.70 12.94 -5.64
CA ILE A 387 19.77 12.88 -4.64
C ILE A 387 19.94 11.43 -4.21
N GLN A 388 21.13 10.85 -4.42
CA GLN A 388 21.42 9.48 -4.02
C GLN A 388 21.43 9.34 -2.50
N ALA A 389 20.68 8.37 -1.97
CA ALA A 389 20.46 8.24 -0.53
C ALA A 389 21.72 7.81 0.24
N TRP A 390 22.04 6.52 0.24
CA TRP A 390 23.16 5.94 0.99
C TRP A 390 24.16 5.22 0.07
N GLY A 391 25.35 4.94 0.60
CA GLY A 391 26.38 4.17 -0.09
C GLY A 391 27.26 4.99 -1.02
N GLU A 392 28.19 4.30 -1.67
CA GLU A 392 29.15 4.89 -2.60
C GLU A 392 28.46 5.57 -3.79
N LEU A 393 28.87 6.80 -4.09
CA LEU A 393 28.27 7.61 -5.15
C LEU A 393 28.45 6.93 -6.51
N GLY A 394 27.32 6.73 -7.21
CA GLY A 394 27.30 6.05 -8.50
C GLY A 394 27.53 4.54 -8.43
N ALA A 395 27.56 3.89 -7.26
CA ALA A 395 27.54 2.43 -7.21
C ALA A 395 26.16 1.91 -7.65
N GLU A 396 26.14 0.88 -8.50
CA GLU A 396 24.92 0.37 -9.15
C GLU A 396 23.89 -0.14 -8.12
N ASP A 397 24.35 -0.88 -7.11
CA ASP A 397 23.50 -1.38 -6.00
C ASP A 397 23.03 -0.27 -5.04
N ASN A 398 23.56 0.96 -5.19
CA ASN A 398 23.22 2.11 -4.36
C ASN A 398 22.59 3.26 -5.16
N TYR A 399 22.32 3.06 -6.46
CA TYR A 399 21.77 4.07 -7.36
C TYR A 399 20.25 4.23 -7.15
N ARG A 400 19.88 4.75 -5.98
CA ARG A 400 18.50 4.80 -5.49
C ARG A 400 18.19 6.09 -4.71
N LEU A 401 16.92 6.46 -4.73
CA LEU A 401 16.34 7.44 -3.80
C LEU A 401 15.57 6.75 -2.67
N ILE A 402 15.36 7.45 -1.56
CA ILE A 402 14.55 7.01 -0.43
C ILE A 402 13.59 8.15 -0.05
N ILE A 403 12.37 7.81 0.36
CA ILE A 403 11.28 8.78 0.60
C ILE A 403 11.58 9.80 1.71
N ASP A 404 12.39 9.44 2.70
CA ASP A 404 12.85 10.33 3.77
C ASP A 404 13.73 11.50 3.26
N CYS A 405 14.27 11.40 2.05
CA CYS A 405 14.99 12.49 1.40
C CYS A 405 14.11 13.73 1.20
N LEU A 406 12.78 13.58 1.16
CA LEU A 406 11.84 14.71 1.09
C LEU A 406 11.99 15.68 2.26
N LEU A 407 12.35 15.18 3.45
CA LEU A 407 12.59 15.99 4.66
C LEU A 407 14.01 16.60 4.69
N ASN A 408 14.87 16.20 3.74
CA ASN A 408 16.22 16.74 3.61
C ASN A 408 16.31 17.93 2.63
N LEU A 409 15.34 18.06 1.73
CA LEU A 409 15.23 19.17 0.79
C LEU A 409 15.03 20.56 1.40
N PRO A 410 14.35 20.74 2.54
CA PRO A 410 14.17 22.06 3.15
C PRO A 410 15.50 22.77 3.45
N LEU A 411 16.58 22.02 3.72
CA LEU A 411 17.93 22.57 3.85
C LEU A 411 18.40 23.30 2.57
N LEU A 412 18.06 22.76 1.39
CA LEU A 412 18.44 23.30 0.10
C LEU A 412 17.62 24.55 -0.26
N TYR A 413 16.34 24.55 0.06
CA TYR A 413 15.51 25.75 -0.09
C TYR A 413 16.00 26.87 0.84
N TRP A 414 16.28 26.56 2.11
CA TRP A 414 16.89 27.51 3.04
C TRP A 414 18.25 28.03 2.52
N ALA A 415 19.11 27.16 1.98
CA ALA A 415 20.40 27.57 1.41
C ALA A 415 20.21 28.55 0.24
N THR A 416 19.19 28.34 -0.59
CA THR A 416 18.81 29.27 -1.66
C THR A 416 18.43 30.63 -1.08
N ASP A 417 17.56 30.66 -0.07
CA ASP A 417 17.07 31.89 0.54
C ASP A 417 18.19 32.75 1.15
N VAL A 418 19.18 32.11 1.80
CA VAL A 418 20.26 32.85 2.49
C VAL A 418 21.46 33.20 1.60
N THR A 419 21.63 32.54 0.45
CA THR A 419 22.75 32.79 -0.48
C THR A 419 22.33 33.51 -1.76
N GLY A 420 21.07 33.37 -2.18
CA GLY A 420 20.58 33.77 -3.49
C GLY A 420 20.97 32.82 -4.64
N ASP A 421 21.65 31.70 -4.35
CA ASP A 421 22.08 30.74 -5.37
C ASP A 421 20.95 29.74 -5.69
N ALA A 422 20.34 29.91 -6.86
CA ALA A 422 19.20 29.11 -7.31
C ALA A 422 19.51 27.62 -7.51
N LYS A 423 20.80 27.21 -7.56
CA LYS A 423 21.17 25.81 -7.80
C LYS A 423 20.60 24.86 -6.74
N TYR A 424 20.53 25.29 -5.48
CA TYR A 424 20.04 24.45 -4.39
C TYR A 424 18.55 24.16 -4.57
N ALA A 425 17.75 25.19 -4.85
CA ALA A 425 16.32 25.05 -5.14
C ALA A 425 16.05 24.24 -6.42
N ASP A 426 16.83 24.43 -7.49
CA ASP A 426 16.67 23.66 -8.74
C ASP A 426 16.89 22.15 -8.49
N ILE A 427 17.96 21.80 -7.79
CA ILE A 427 18.24 20.40 -7.41
C ILE A 427 17.14 19.83 -6.51
N ALA A 428 16.69 20.59 -5.51
CA ALA A 428 15.61 20.18 -4.63
C ALA A 428 14.31 19.94 -5.39
N GLN A 429 13.95 20.85 -6.30
CA GLN A 429 12.75 20.76 -7.13
C GLN A 429 12.79 19.54 -8.06
N ARG A 430 13.93 19.30 -8.73
CA ARG A 430 14.12 18.12 -9.58
C ARG A 430 13.97 16.83 -8.79
N HIS A 431 14.59 16.76 -7.61
CA HIS A 431 14.47 15.57 -6.76
C HIS A 431 13.03 15.32 -6.31
N ILE A 432 12.31 16.32 -5.78
CA ILE A 432 10.94 16.10 -5.30
C ILE A 432 10.00 15.73 -6.45
N THR A 433 10.15 16.34 -7.63
CA THR A 433 9.35 15.98 -8.82
C THR A 433 9.59 14.52 -9.21
N THR A 434 10.85 14.06 -9.21
CA THR A 434 11.17 12.65 -9.49
C THR A 434 10.64 11.73 -8.39
N ALA A 435 10.88 12.07 -7.12
CA ALA A 435 10.51 11.26 -5.97
C ALA A 435 8.99 11.05 -5.92
N LEU A 436 8.20 12.12 -5.96
CA LEU A 436 6.73 12.03 -5.86
C LEU A 436 6.11 11.22 -7.01
N LYS A 437 6.69 11.25 -8.21
CA LYS A 437 6.22 10.44 -9.35
C LYS A 437 6.47 8.93 -9.18
N LEU A 438 7.50 8.56 -8.42
CA LEU A 438 7.97 7.17 -8.34
C LEU A 438 7.65 6.49 -7.02
N VAL A 439 7.76 7.21 -5.90
CA VAL A 439 7.52 6.64 -4.57
C VAL A 439 6.04 6.46 -4.27
N MET A 440 5.17 7.27 -4.89
CA MET A 440 3.72 7.18 -4.70
C MET A 440 3.15 6.02 -5.53
N ARG A 441 2.51 5.06 -4.87
CA ARG A 441 1.82 3.95 -5.52
C ARG A 441 0.43 4.37 -5.98
N ARG A 442 -0.20 3.55 -6.83
CA ARG A 442 -1.55 3.82 -7.37
C ARG A 442 -2.66 3.74 -6.33
N ASP A 443 -2.42 3.01 -5.24
CA ASP A 443 -3.31 2.88 -4.08
C ASP A 443 -3.03 3.93 -3.00
N SER A 444 -2.25 4.97 -3.30
CA SER A 444 -1.84 6.04 -2.39
C SER A 444 -0.89 5.64 -1.25
N SER A 445 -0.49 4.36 -1.19
CA SER A 445 0.64 3.94 -0.35
C SER A 445 1.98 4.39 -0.92
N THR A 446 3.05 4.27 -0.14
CA THR A 446 4.40 4.68 -0.56
C THR A 446 5.38 3.52 -0.62
N PHE A 447 6.24 3.52 -1.64
CA PHE A 447 7.49 2.77 -1.60
C PHE A 447 8.47 3.45 -0.65
N HIS A 448 9.28 2.66 0.03
CA HIS A 448 10.37 3.20 0.85
C HIS A 448 11.54 3.67 -0.05
N THR A 449 11.95 2.86 -1.04
CA THR A 449 13.07 3.21 -1.93
C THR A 449 12.79 2.87 -3.38
N TYR A 450 13.41 3.61 -4.30
CA TYR A 450 13.30 3.41 -5.74
C TYR A 450 14.66 3.40 -6.42
N PHE A 451 14.93 2.37 -7.22
CA PHE A 451 16.19 2.18 -7.95
C PHE A 451 16.12 2.70 -9.38
N PHE A 452 17.26 3.10 -9.91
CA PHE A 452 17.42 3.59 -11.28
C PHE A 452 18.53 2.82 -12.00
N ASP A 453 18.43 2.71 -13.31
CA ASP A 453 19.53 2.25 -14.15
C ASP A 453 20.59 3.34 -14.22
N LYS A 454 21.82 3.04 -13.81
CA LYS A 454 22.91 4.04 -13.77
C LYS A 454 23.28 4.57 -15.16
N ALA A 455 23.18 3.74 -16.20
CA ALA A 455 23.60 4.12 -17.54
C ALA A 455 22.60 5.06 -18.19
N THR A 456 21.30 4.81 -18.03
CA THR A 456 20.22 5.55 -18.68
C THR A 456 19.58 6.61 -17.77
N GLY A 457 19.55 6.38 -16.46
CA GLY A 457 18.78 7.18 -15.50
C GLY A 457 17.31 6.77 -15.42
N GLU A 458 16.89 5.71 -16.11
CA GLU A 458 15.49 5.26 -16.10
C GLU A 458 15.13 4.55 -14.79
N PRO A 459 13.91 4.76 -14.26
CA PRO A 459 13.43 4.06 -13.08
C PRO A 459 13.30 2.55 -13.35
N THR A 460 13.79 1.73 -12.42
CA THR A 460 13.79 0.26 -12.57
C THR A 460 12.77 -0.42 -11.68
N ARG A 461 12.84 -0.22 -10.35
CA ARG A 461 11.94 -0.86 -9.38
C ARG A 461 11.83 -0.08 -8.07
N GLY A 462 10.62 -0.06 -7.53
CA GLY A 462 10.34 0.33 -6.14
C GLY A 462 10.39 -0.90 -5.23
N VAL A 463 11.05 -0.79 -4.08
CA VAL A 463 11.14 -1.85 -3.07
C VAL A 463 11.06 -1.27 -1.67
N THR A 464 10.94 -2.14 -0.67
CA THR A 464 11.10 -1.75 0.72
C THR A 464 12.39 -2.30 1.31
N ALA A 465 13.11 -1.46 2.07
CA ALA A 465 14.24 -1.94 2.88
C ALA A 465 13.81 -2.27 4.31
N GLN A 466 12.90 -1.46 4.86
CA GLN A 466 12.48 -1.51 6.26
C GLN A 466 11.04 -1.94 6.47
N GLY A 467 10.18 -1.91 5.44
CA GLY A 467 8.79 -2.37 5.54
C GLY A 467 8.70 -3.89 5.63
N TYR A 468 7.49 -4.38 5.89
CA TYR A 468 7.23 -5.80 6.04
C TYR A 468 7.54 -6.61 4.77
N ARG A 469 7.12 -6.12 3.60
CA ARG A 469 7.41 -6.70 2.26
C ARG A 469 7.32 -5.62 1.17
N ASP A 470 7.83 -5.87 -0.04
CA ASP A 470 7.91 -4.85 -1.12
C ASP A 470 6.58 -4.17 -1.51
N GLY A 471 5.45 -4.85 -1.25
CA GLY A 471 4.11 -4.32 -1.47
C GLY A 471 3.38 -3.82 -0.22
N SER A 472 3.99 -3.89 0.96
CA SER A 472 3.40 -3.36 2.19
C SER A 472 3.63 -1.85 2.30
N ALA A 473 2.95 -1.20 3.24
CA ALA A 473 3.03 0.23 3.46
C ALA A 473 3.64 0.51 4.83
N TRP A 474 4.96 0.74 4.81
CA TRP A 474 5.72 1.06 6.02
C TRP A 474 5.25 2.39 6.62
N ALA A 475 4.78 2.36 7.87
CA ALA A 475 4.03 3.48 8.47
C ALA A 475 4.84 4.78 8.49
N ARG A 476 6.13 4.72 8.84
CA ARG A 476 7.00 5.89 8.82
C ARG A 476 7.34 6.39 7.42
N GLY A 477 7.43 5.49 6.43
CA GLY A 477 7.59 5.88 5.02
C GLY A 477 6.40 6.71 4.54
N GLN A 478 5.19 6.27 4.89
CA GLN A 478 3.97 7.01 4.60
C GLN A 478 3.97 8.38 5.29
N ALA A 479 4.37 8.44 6.57
CA ALA A 479 4.47 9.68 7.31
C ALA A 479 5.50 10.66 6.72
N TRP A 480 6.64 10.17 6.22
CA TRP A 480 7.59 10.98 5.45
C TRP A 480 6.99 11.52 4.17
N GLY A 481 6.15 10.75 3.49
CA GLY A 481 5.37 11.22 2.35
C GLY A 481 4.44 12.38 2.73
N ILE A 482 3.66 12.24 3.80
CA ILE A 482 2.73 13.27 4.30
C ILE A 482 3.49 14.58 4.57
N TYR A 483 4.52 14.52 5.42
CA TYR A 483 5.21 15.72 5.85
C TYR A 483 6.13 16.28 4.74
N GLY A 484 6.78 15.41 3.98
CA GLY A 484 7.64 15.80 2.87
C GLY A 484 6.89 16.54 1.75
N VAL A 485 5.68 16.10 1.41
CA VAL A 485 4.82 16.80 0.45
C VAL A 485 4.39 18.17 1.00
N ALA A 486 4.00 18.24 2.27
CA ALA A 486 3.61 19.50 2.90
C ALA A 486 4.75 20.54 2.90
N LEU A 487 5.97 20.11 3.23
CA LEU A 487 7.17 20.96 3.16
C LEU A 487 7.53 21.31 1.70
N GLY A 488 7.38 20.37 0.77
CA GLY A 488 7.54 20.66 -0.66
C GLY A 488 6.59 21.76 -1.13
N TYR A 489 5.32 21.70 -0.71
CA TYR A 489 4.30 22.67 -1.11
C TYR A 489 4.54 24.05 -0.51
N LYS A 490 5.06 24.13 0.71
CA LYS A 490 5.49 25.39 1.34
C LYS A 490 6.44 26.20 0.43
N TYR A 491 7.39 25.53 -0.20
CA TYR A 491 8.42 26.16 -1.04
C TYR A 491 8.01 26.29 -2.51
N VAL A 492 7.50 25.22 -3.13
CA VAL A 492 7.26 25.16 -4.58
C VAL A 492 5.89 25.73 -4.98
N ARG A 493 4.88 25.63 -4.10
CA ARG A 493 3.50 26.07 -4.35
C ARG A 493 2.84 25.41 -5.58
N ASP A 494 3.24 24.20 -5.93
CA ASP A 494 2.63 23.42 -7.00
C ASP A 494 1.28 22.81 -6.54
N PRO A 495 0.15 23.16 -7.15
CA PRO A 495 -1.17 22.61 -6.79
C PRO A 495 -1.24 21.08 -6.86
N GLU A 496 -0.42 20.40 -7.66
CA GLU A 496 -0.38 18.93 -7.72
C GLU A 496 -0.05 18.31 -6.37
N TYR A 497 0.74 19.02 -5.54
CA TYR A 497 1.14 18.53 -4.22
C TYR A 497 -0.03 18.49 -3.24
N VAL A 498 -1.07 19.31 -3.45
CA VAL A 498 -2.29 19.25 -2.66
C VAL A 498 -3.00 17.92 -2.89
N GLU A 499 -3.14 17.49 -4.15
CA GLU A 499 -3.77 16.22 -4.48
C GLU A 499 -2.94 15.03 -3.96
N ILE A 500 -1.61 15.10 -4.07
CA ILE A 500 -0.72 14.06 -3.54
C ILE A 500 -0.81 14.01 -2.02
N PHE A 501 -0.81 15.15 -1.34
CA PHE A 501 -0.96 15.24 0.11
C PHE A 501 -2.26 14.60 0.57
N GLU A 502 -3.38 14.91 -0.08
CA GLU A 502 -4.68 14.34 0.28
C GLU A 502 -4.64 12.82 0.16
N LYS A 503 -4.17 12.29 -0.98
CA LYS A 503 -4.05 10.84 -1.21
C LYS A 503 -3.19 10.12 -0.17
N VAL A 504 -1.97 10.60 0.06
CA VAL A 504 -1.01 9.96 0.99
C VAL A 504 -1.49 10.04 2.43
N THR A 505 -2.16 11.14 2.80
CA THR A 505 -2.68 11.38 4.15
C THR A 505 -3.94 10.57 4.40
N ASP A 506 -4.87 10.53 3.45
CA ASP A 506 -6.11 9.77 3.56
C ASP A 506 -5.81 8.27 3.67
N PHE A 507 -4.86 7.74 2.89
CA PHE A 507 -4.38 6.35 3.05
C PHE A 507 -3.90 6.08 4.48
N PHE A 508 -3.08 6.98 5.04
CA PHE A 508 -2.57 6.82 6.41
C PHE A 508 -3.72 6.79 7.42
N ILE A 509 -4.70 7.69 7.27
CA ILE A 509 -5.87 7.80 8.14
C ILE A 509 -6.74 6.55 8.07
N GLU A 510 -6.99 6.02 6.87
CA GLU A 510 -7.81 4.82 6.62
C GLU A 510 -7.26 3.56 7.30
N HIS A 511 -5.94 3.47 7.42
CA HIS A 511 -5.25 2.31 7.97
C HIS A 511 -4.89 2.46 9.45
N LEU A 512 -5.35 3.53 10.11
CA LEU A 512 -5.12 3.72 11.54
C LEU A 512 -5.87 2.65 12.37
N PRO A 513 -5.22 2.08 13.39
CA PRO A 513 -5.87 1.22 14.36
C PRO A 513 -6.78 2.02 15.30
N GLU A 514 -7.59 1.34 16.11
CA GLU A 514 -8.58 1.96 16.99
C GLU A 514 -7.96 2.99 17.94
N ASN A 515 -6.75 2.75 18.44
CA ASN A 515 -6.05 3.67 19.34
C ASN A 515 -5.28 4.80 18.62
N LEU A 516 -5.36 4.89 17.29
CA LEU A 516 -4.69 5.88 16.44
C LEU A 516 -3.15 5.89 16.47
N VAL A 517 -2.54 4.86 17.05
CA VAL A 517 -1.08 4.67 17.03
C VAL A 517 -0.77 3.50 16.10
N PRO A 518 -0.28 3.72 14.88
CA PRO A 518 -0.15 2.67 13.87
C PRO A 518 0.85 1.60 14.29
N TYR A 519 0.64 0.40 13.76
CA TYR A 519 1.68 -0.61 13.70
C TYR A 519 2.87 -0.10 12.87
N TRP A 520 4.03 -0.73 13.00
CA TRP A 520 5.21 -0.34 12.23
C TRP A 520 5.01 -0.45 10.70
N ASP A 521 4.04 -1.25 10.25
CA ASP A 521 3.62 -1.40 8.86
C ASP A 521 2.09 -1.56 8.79
N PHE A 522 1.44 -0.95 7.79
CA PHE A 522 -0.02 -0.95 7.61
C PHE A 522 -0.58 -2.27 7.05
N ASP A 523 0.27 -3.25 6.72
CA ASP A 523 -0.18 -4.64 6.55
C ASP A 523 -0.70 -5.25 7.88
N PHE A 524 -0.45 -4.60 9.03
CA PHE A 524 -0.93 -5.01 10.35
C PHE A 524 -2.04 -4.09 10.88
N THR A 525 -3.03 -4.70 11.53
CA THR A 525 -4.19 -4.02 12.13
C THR A 525 -4.48 -4.58 13.53
N ASP A 526 -5.54 -4.07 14.18
CA ASP A 526 -5.93 -4.46 15.52
C ASP A 526 -6.10 -5.98 15.66
N GLY A 527 -5.58 -6.53 16.75
CA GLY A 527 -5.46 -7.98 16.98
C GLY A 527 -4.11 -8.57 16.56
N SER A 528 -3.23 -7.79 15.93
CA SER A 528 -1.84 -8.19 15.66
C SER A 528 -0.93 -8.02 16.88
N ASP A 529 -0.01 -8.96 17.08
CA ASP A 529 1.06 -8.93 18.10
C ASP A 529 2.32 -8.15 17.65
N GLU A 530 2.30 -7.56 16.45
CA GLU A 530 3.42 -6.79 15.93
C GLU A 530 3.59 -5.44 16.67
N PRO A 531 4.81 -4.87 16.71
CA PRO A 531 5.08 -3.63 17.42
C PRO A 531 4.45 -2.41 16.75
N ARG A 532 4.25 -1.35 17.54
CA ARG A 532 3.78 -0.06 17.04
C ARG A 532 4.93 0.80 16.53
N ASP A 533 4.60 1.90 15.85
CA ASP A 533 5.54 2.96 15.56
C ASP A 533 4.93 4.35 15.82
N SER A 534 4.98 4.77 17.08
CA SER A 534 4.50 6.07 17.54
C SER A 534 5.13 7.26 16.80
N SER A 535 6.37 7.11 16.31
CA SER A 535 7.06 8.14 15.57
C SER A 535 6.34 8.54 14.27
N SER A 536 5.69 7.58 13.61
CA SER A 536 4.95 7.82 12.37
C SER A 536 3.72 8.71 12.58
N SER A 537 2.96 8.53 13.68
CA SER A 537 1.85 9.43 14.03
C SER A 537 2.35 10.84 14.37
N ALA A 538 3.50 10.97 15.05
CA ALA A 538 4.07 12.27 15.39
C ALA A 538 4.50 13.05 14.12
N ILE A 539 5.14 12.37 13.17
CA ILE A 539 5.53 12.93 11.87
C ILE A 539 4.28 13.31 11.05
N ALA A 540 3.28 12.41 10.96
CA ALA A 540 2.05 12.66 10.21
C ALA A 540 1.28 13.86 10.77
N ALA A 541 1.18 13.99 12.09
CA ALA A 541 0.56 15.13 12.74
C ALA A 541 1.27 16.45 12.37
N CYS A 542 2.61 16.48 12.35
CA CYS A 542 3.37 17.65 11.91
C CYS A 542 3.08 18.01 10.44
N GLY A 543 3.02 17.01 9.57
CA GLY A 543 2.70 17.21 8.15
C GLY A 543 1.29 17.75 7.91
N MET A 544 0.29 17.21 8.62
CA MET A 544 -1.09 17.70 8.59
C MET A 544 -1.18 19.16 9.07
N LEU A 545 -0.53 19.48 10.19
CA LEU A 545 -0.51 20.85 10.74
C LEU A 545 0.23 21.84 9.83
N GLU A 546 1.29 21.41 9.13
CA GLU A 546 1.96 22.27 8.15
C GLU A 546 1.09 22.51 6.92
N MET A 547 0.48 21.45 6.36
CA MET A 547 -0.31 21.58 5.14
C MET A 547 -1.61 22.36 5.36
N ALA A 548 -2.23 22.22 6.54
CA ALA A 548 -3.46 22.93 6.90
C ALA A 548 -3.35 24.46 6.75
N LYS A 549 -2.14 25.03 6.87
CA LYS A 549 -1.88 26.47 6.66
C LYS A 549 -2.18 26.95 5.24
N TYR A 550 -2.26 26.03 4.28
CA TYR A 550 -2.37 26.35 2.86
C TYR A 550 -3.62 25.76 2.19
N LEU A 551 -4.39 24.94 2.91
CA LEU A 551 -5.61 24.32 2.41
C LEU A 551 -6.83 25.25 2.57
N PRO A 552 -7.90 25.03 1.79
CA PRO A 552 -9.20 25.65 2.07
C PRO A 552 -9.68 25.36 3.48
N ALA A 553 -10.45 26.28 4.08
CA ALA A 553 -10.83 26.23 5.49
C ALA A 553 -11.41 24.89 5.95
N GLU A 554 -12.30 24.28 5.16
CA GLU A 554 -12.92 22.98 5.45
C GLU A 554 -11.88 21.85 5.56
N LYS A 555 -10.97 21.74 4.59
CA LYS A 555 -9.90 20.73 4.59
C LYS A 555 -8.86 21.02 5.67
N ALA A 556 -8.54 22.29 5.89
CA ALA A 556 -7.63 22.71 6.96
C ALA A 556 -8.17 22.32 8.34
N GLU A 557 -9.46 22.55 8.61
CA GLU A 557 -10.14 22.14 9.84
C GLU A 557 -10.13 20.62 10.01
N TYR A 558 -10.44 19.88 8.93
CA TYR A 558 -10.43 18.41 8.92
C TYR A 558 -9.06 17.83 9.31
N TYR A 559 -7.99 18.19 8.60
CA TYR A 559 -6.66 17.65 8.90
C TYR A 559 -6.09 18.17 10.23
N THR A 560 -6.44 19.38 10.64
CA THR A 560 -6.07 19.90 11.98
C THR A 560 -6.74 19.10 13.09
N LYS A 561 -8.02 18.75 12.93
CA LYS A 561 -8.76 17.91 13.88
C LYS A 561 -8.09 16.54 14.02
N ILE A 562 -7.75 15.89 12.90
CA ILE A 562 -7.08 14.58 12.92
C ILE A 562 -5.71 14.69 13.57
N ALA A 563 -4.91 15.71 13.24
CA ALA A 563 -3.62 15.93 13.88
C ALA A 563 -3.75 16.05 15.42
N LYS A 564 -4.76 16.78 15.91
CA LYS A 564 -5.04 16.88 17.36
C LYS A 564 -5.45 15.54 17.98
N GLN A 565 -6.19 14.70 17.26
CA GLN A 565 -6.56 13.35 17.71
C GLN A 565 -5.35 12.42 17.77
N LEU A 566 -4.46 12.48 16.77
CA LEU A 566 -3.19 11.75 16.77
C LEU A 566 -2.32 12.16 17.97
N VAL A 567 -2.18 13.46 18.21
CA VAL A 567 -1.40 13.96 19.36
C VAL A 567 -2.05 13.56 20.69
N ALA A 568 -3.38 13.57 20.80
CA ALA A 568 -4.09 13.08 21.98
C ALA A 568 -3.81 11.60 22.26
N ALA A 569 -3.84 10.77 21.20
CA ALA A 569 -3.51 9.35 21.29
C ALA A 569 -2.06 9.14 21.73
N LEU A 570 -1.11 9.88 21.16
CA LEU A 570 0.30 9.83 21.57
C LEU A 570 0.49 10.23 23.04
N VAL A 571 -0.16 11.30 23.51
CA VAL A 571 -0.13 11.71 24.92
C VAL A 571 -0.71 10.64 25.84
N THR A 572 -1.78 9.98 25.41
CA THR A 572 -2.49 8.98 26.23
C THR A 572 -1.76 7.64 26.29
N HIS A 573 -1.19 7.20 25.16
CA HIS A 573 -0.70 5.83 25.00
C HIS A 573 0.82 5.70 24.93
N CYS A 574 1.55 6.78 24.62
CA CYS A 574 2.97 6.69 24.29
C CYS A 574 3.85 7.69 25.05
N ALA A 575 3.32 8.82 25.50
CA ALA A 575 4.12 9.86 26.14
C ALA A 575 4.70 9.37 27.48
N VAL A 576 6.00 9.61 27.67
CA VAL A 576 6.69 9.29 28.91
C VAL A 576 6.25 10.28 29.99
N SER A 577 5.67 9.76 31.07
CA SER A 577 5.21 10.56 32.22
C SER A 577 6.06 10.41 33.49
N ASP A 578 6.90 9.36 33.55
CA ASP A 578 7.81 9.10 34.67
C ASP A 578 9.25 8.90 34.14
N PRO A 579 10.21 9.76 34.53
CA PRO A 579 11.64 9.60 34.18
C PRO A 579 12.27 8.28 34.62
N LYS A 580 11.62 7.52 35.53
CA LYS A 580 12.05 6.16 35.92
C LYS A 580 11.72 5.09 34.88
N ILE A 581 10.81 5.37 33.94
CA ILE A 581 10.40 4.44 32.89
C ILE A 581 11.25 4.64 31.64
N SER A 582 11.59 5.90 31.33
CA SER A 582 12.37 6.24 30.16
C SER A 582 13.02 7.61 30.32
N ASN A 583 14.13 7.83 29.63
CA ASN A 583 14.68 9.16 29.41
C ASN A 583 14.36 9.72 28.00
N GLY A 584 13.48 9.07 27.24
CA GLY A 584 12.88 9.61 26.02
C GLY A 584 11.60 10.41 26.29
N GLN A 585 10.98 10.91 25.22
CA GLN A 585 9.68 11.59 25.28
C GLN A 585 8.53 10.68 24.86
N LEU A 586 8.79 9.77 23.91
CA LEU A 586 7.75 8.96 23.27
C LEU A 586 8.15 7.48 23.17
N LEU A 587 7.41 6.61 23.84
CA LEU A 587 7.53 5.15 23.80
C LEU A 587 6.97 4.56 22.50
N HIS A 588 7.16 3.25 22.32
CA HIS A 588 6.51 2.44 21.26
C HIS A 588 6.86 2.87 19.83
N GLY A 589 8.09 3.34 19.64
CA GLY A 589 8.66 3.57 18.33
C GLY A 589 9.36 2.33 17.77
N THR A 590 9.52 2.25 16.44
CA THR A 590 10.23 1.14 15.80
C THR A 590 11.28 1.65 14.81
N TYR A 591 12.58 1.54 15.13
CA TYR A 591 13.66 1.90 14.20
C TYR A 591 13.67 0.96 12.99
N ALA A 592 13.88 -0.35 13.18
CA ALA A 592 13.81 -1.33 12.10
C ALA A 592 13.38 -2.69 12.65
N ARG A 593 12.31 -3.25 12.09
CA ARG A 593 11.78 -4.56 12.43
C ARG A 593 12.12 -5.54 11.31
N LYS A 594 12.79 -6.63 11.66
CA LYS A 594 13.10 -7.72 10.73
C LYS A 594 11.83 -8.52 10.40
N SER A 595 11.66 -8.84 9.13
CA SER A 595 10.70 -9.82 8.62
C SER A 595 11.39 -10.87 7.75
N ASP A 596 10.65 -11.88 7.30
CA ASP A 596 11.14 -12.87 6.34
C ASP A 596 11.31 -12.28 4.92
N PHE A 597 10.77 -11.09 4.66
CA PHE A 597 10.77 -10.45 3.34
C PHE A 597 11.66 -9.21 3.25
N ASN A 598 12.30 -8.79 4.35
CA ASN A 598 13.17 -7.62 4.37
C ASN A 598 14.61 -7.98 4.78
N THR A 599 15.53 -7.04 4.52
CA THR A 599 16.98 -7.27 4.69
C THR A 599 17.53 -6.73 6.01
N VAL A 600 16.69 -6.12 6.83
CA VAL A 600 17.12 -5.45 8.07
C VAL A 600 17.24 -6.43 9.24
N ARG A 601 17.91 -5.97 10.29
CA ARG A 601 17.92 -6.63 11.61
C ARG A 601 17.05 -5.83 12.56
N ASN A 602 16.51 -6.50 13.57
CA ASN A 602 15.83 -5.82 14.67
C ASN A 602 16.78 -4.80 15.30
N ARG A 603 16.36 -3.55 15.31
CA ARG A 603 17.02 -2.42 15.97
C ARG A 603 15.92 -1.51 16.47
N GLY A 604 16.01 -1.08 17.74
CA GLY A 604 15.06 -0.15 18.36
C GLY A 604 13.60 -0.52 18.13
N VAL A 605 13.23 -1.79 18.34
CA VAL A 605 11.85 -2.28 18.16
C VAL A 605 11.10 -2.14 19.47
N ASP A 606 9.98 -1.42 19.46
CA ASP A 606 9.22 -1.07 20.67
C ASP A 606 10.06 -0.28 21.69
N GLU A 607 10.76 0.74 21.19
CA GLU A 607 11.70 1.58 21.93
C GLU A 607 11.43 3.06 21.64
N CYS A 608 11.97 3.96 22.45
CA CYS A 608 12.03 5.38 22.08
C CYS A 608 12.96 5.56 20.87
N ASN A 609 12.64 6.52 20.00
CA ASN A 609 13.55 6.97 18.95
C ASN A 609 13.60 8.50 18.86
N THR A 610 14.79 9.01 18.55
CA THR A 610 15.11 10.44 18.70
C THR A 610 14.30 11.34 17.76
N TRP A 611 13.98 10.83 16.57
CA TRP A 611 13.09 11.55 15.65
C TRP A 611 11.65 11.55 16.15
N GLY A 612 11.15 10.45 16.74
CA GLY A 612 9.84 10.39 17.37
C GLY A 612 9.71 11.40 18.52
N ASP A 613 10.72 11.48 19.38
CA ASP A 613 10.81 12.50 20.43
C ASP A 613 10.73 13.92 19.83
N TYR A 614 11.53 14.20 18.79
CA TYR A 614 11.57 15.50 18.14
C TYR A 614 10.23 15.88 17.50
N TYR A 615 9.65 15.02 16.65
CA TYR A 615 8.39 15.33 15.95
C TYR A 615 7.20 15.37 16.90
N TYR A 616 7.22 14.62 18.00
CA TYR A 616 6.22 14.77 19.05
C TYR A 616 6.31 16.17 19.68
N PHE A 617 7.50 16.60 20.06
CA PHE A 617 7.69 17.94 20.63
C PHE A 617 7.40 19.05 19.61
N GLU A 618 7.72 18.83 18.33
CA GLU A 618 7.37 19.73 17.23
C GLU A 618 5.84 19.85 17.09
N ALA A 619 5.11 18.74 17.09
CA ALA A 619 3.65 18.73 17.02
C ALA A 619 3.01 19.47 18.20
N LEU A 620 3.51 19.26 19.42
CA LEU A 620 3.07 20.02 20.60
C LEU A 620 3.32 21.52 20.42
N THR A 621 4.51 21.90 19.97
CA THR A 621 4.90 23.31 19.77
C THR A 621 4.03 24.00 18.71
N ARG A 622 3.72 23.31 17.61
CA ARG A 622 2.80 23.77 16.56
C ARG A 622 1.36 23.98 17.04
N LEU A 623 0.92 23.22 18.04
CA LEU A 623 -0.43 23.34 18.61
C LEU A 623 -0.53 24.43 19.68
N VAL A 624 0.58 24.75 20.36
CA VAL A 624 0.63 25.81 21.39
C VAL A 624 0.88 27.19 20.78
N THR A 625 1.69 27.28 19.72
CA THR A 625 2.16 28.54 19.14
C THR A 625 2.04 28.54 17.62
N ASP A 626 1.97 29.74 17.01
CA ASP A 626 2.19 29.90 15.57
C ASP A 626 3.69 29.79 15.26
N TRP A 627 4.19 28.56 15.34
CA TRP A 627 5.62 28.26 15.37
C TRP A 627 6.30 28.50 14.02
N LYS A 628 7.44 29.19 14.06
CA LYS A 628 8.31 29.42 12.90
C LYS A 628 9.22 28.21 12.70
N VAL A 629 8.80 27.34 11.79
CA VAL A 629 9.46 26.06 11.50
C VAL A 629 10.95 26.19 11.17
N TYR A 630 11.75 25.24 11.67
CA TYR A 630 13.17 25.12 11.34
C TYR A 630 13.40 24.67 9.90
N TRP A 631 12.49 23.84 9.39
CA TRP A 631 12.44 23.36 8.02
C TRP A 631 12.30 24.48 7.00
#